data_AF-A0A0H5NGH1-F1
#
_entry.id   AF-A0A0H5NGH1-F1
#
_cell.length_a   1.000
_cell.length_b   1.000
_cell.length_c   1.000
_cell.angle_alpha   90.00
_cell.angle_beta   90.00
_cell.angle_gamma   90.00
#
_symmetry.space_group_name_H-M   'P 1'
#
loop_
_entity.id
_entity.type
_entity.pdbx_description
1 polymer ?
#
loop_
_entity_poly.entity_id
_entity_poly.type
_entity_poly.pdbx_seq_one_letter_code
_entity_poly.pdbx_strand_id
1 'polypeptide(L)' 'MVSRDTIAQLHQDITTAEDAGDTETADRLRKELAAAENAAEQDEQAR' A
#
# COMPACT_ATOMS: atom_id res chain seq x y z
N MET A 1 10.06 -9.14 -4.44
CA MET A 1 10.43 -8.39 -3.23
C MET A 1 9.73 -7.05 -3.25
N VAL A 2 8.50 -7.03 -2.73
CA VAL A 2 7.88 -5.77 -2.33
C VAL A 2 8.75 -5.23 -1.20
N SER A 3 9.28 -4.03 -1.36
CA SER A 3 10.17 -3.43 -0.37
C SER A 3 9.34 -2.62 0.61
N ARG A 4 9.79 -2.52 1.86
CA ARG A 4 9.13 -1.72 2.90
C ARG A 4 8.89 -0.26 2.47
N ASP A 5 9.73 0.24 1.56
CA ASP A 5 9.58 1.53 0.87
C ASP A 5 8.30 1.62 0.03
N THR A 6 7.89 0.56 -0.66
CA THR A 6 6.66 0.53 -1.47
C THR A 6 5.41 0.64 -0.59
N ILE A 7 5.40 -0.05 0.55
CA ILE A 7 4.31 0.03 1.54
C ILE A 7 4.24 1.45 2.13
N ALA A 8 5.39 2.05 2.47
CA ALA A 8 5.45 3.41 2.96
C ALA A 8 4.96 4.44 1.94
N GLN A 9 5.33 4.29 0.66
CA GLN A 9 4.86 5.14 -0.42
C GLN A 9 3.34 5.04 -0.59
N LEU A 10 2.78 3.83 -0.60
CA LEU A 10 1.34 3.61 -0.72
C LEU A 10 0.57 4.27 0.44
N HIS A 11 1.08 4.21 1.66
CA HIS A 11 0.50 4.94 2.79
C HIS A 11 0.46 6.46 2.55
N GLN A 12 1.56 7.04 2.06
CA GLN A 12 1.64 8.47 1.77
C GLN A 12 0.68 8.89 0.65
N ASP A 13 0.58 8.07 -0.40
CA ASP A 13 -0.30 8.32 -1.54
C ASP A 13 -1.78 8.24 -1.12
N ILE A 14 -2.14 7.30 -0.24
CA ILE A 14 -3.49 7.20 0.35
C ILE A 14 -3.82 8.48 1.11
N THR A 15 -2.95 8.93 2.02
CA THR A 15 -3.17 10.17 2.77
C THR A 15 -3.34 11.37 1.84
N THR A 16 -2.52 11.46 0.79
CA THR A 16 -2.61 12.54 -0.20
C THR A 16 -3.94 12.50 -0.97
N ALA A 17 -4.41 11.32 -1.37
CA ALA A 17 -5.69 11.14 -2.04
C ALA A 17 -6.88 11.49 -1.12
N GLU A 18 -6.82 11.10 0.15
CA GLU A 18 -7.84 11.43 1.14
C GLU A 18 -7.89 12.94 1.44
N ASP A 19 -6.73 13.59 1.57
CA ASP A 19 -6.63 15.05 1.75
C ASP A 19 -7.17 15.82 0.52
N ALA A 20 -7.02 15.25 -0.68
CA ALA A 20 -7.60 15.80 -1.90
C ALA A 20 -9.12 15.53 -2.03
N GLY A 21 -9.70 14.71 -1.16
CA GLY A 21 -11.09 14.25 -1.26
C GLY A 21 -11.33 13.23 -2.38
N ASP A 22 -10.26 12.63 -2.92
CA ASP A 22 -10.31 11.61 -3.96
C ASP A 22 -10.45 10.21 -3.31
N THR A 23 -11.67 9.92 -2.91
CA THR A 23 -12.02 8.66 -2.25
C THR A 23 -11.86 7.44 -3.18
N GLU A 24 -12.00 7.60 -4.50
CA GLU A 24 -11.84 6.50 -5.45
C GLU A 24 -10.37 6.06 -5.54
N THR A 25 -9.46 7.04 -5.68
CA THR A 25 -8.02 6.79 -5.66
C THR A 25 -7.58 6.21 -4.31
N ALA A 26 -8.06 6.76 -3.20
CA ALA A 26 -7.74 6.24 -1.87
C ALA A 26 -8.18 4.77 -1.68
N ASP A 27 -9.37 4.40 -2.15
CA ASP A 27 -9.88 3.02 -2.04
C ASP A 27 -9.08 2.04 -2.90
N ARG A 28 -8.66 2.48 -4.11
CA ARG A 28 -7.77 1.70 -4.97
C ARG A 28 -6.41 1.48 -4.32
N LEU A 29 -5.77 2.55 -3.83
CA LEU A 29 -4.46 2.47 -3.19
C LEU A 29 -4.49 1.61 -1.92
N ARG A 30 -5.60 1.61 -1.16
CA ARG A 30 -5.80 0.68 -0.03
C ARG A 30 -5.78 -0.79 -0.45
N LYS A 31 -6.35 -1.14 -1.61
CA LYS A 31 -6.29 -2.51 -2.14
C LYS A 31 -4.87 -2.88 -2.58
N GLU A 32 -4.15 -1.95 -3.19
CA GLU A 32 -2.75 -2.15 -3.57
C GLU A 32 -1.85 -2.32 -2.33
N LEU A 33 -2.08 -1.54 -1.27
CA LEU A 33 -1.40 -1.67 0.02
C LEU A 33 -1.62 -3.05 0.66
N ALA A 34 -2.87 -3.51 0.74
CA ALA A 34 -3.19 -4.82 1.31
C ALA A 34 -2.53 -5.98 0.53
N ALA A 35 -2.43 -5.86 -0.80
CA ALA A 35 -1.72 -6.84 -1.62
C ALA A 35 -0.20 -6.80 -1.40
N ALA A 36 0.36 -5.60 -1.26
CA ALA A 36 1.78 -5.38 -0.97
C ALA A 36 2.18 -5.95 0.40
N GLU A 37 1.35 -5.75 1.43
CA GLU A 37 1.55 -6.32 2.78
C GLU A 37 1.49 -7.85 2.76
N ASN A 38 0.50 -8.44 2.09
CA ASN A 38 0.41 -9.90 1.94
C ASN A 38 1.64 -10.49 1.24
N ALA A 39 2.12 -9.83 0.17
CA ALA A 39 3.31 -10.27 -0.53
C ALA A 39 4.57 -10.14 0.35
N ALA A 40 4.66 -9.09 1.17
CA ALA A 40 5.77 -8.91 2.11
C ALA A 40 5.75 -9.97 3.23
N GLU A 41 4.57 -10.28 3.79
CA GLU A 41 4.44 -11.37 4.77
C GLU A 41 4.80 -12.74 4.18
N GLN A 42 4.39 -13.02 2.94
CA GLN A 42 4.77 -14.26 2.25
C GLN A 42 6.28 -14.35 1.98
N ASP A 43 6.90 -13.24 1.54
CA ASP A 43 8.35 -13.17 1.35
C ASP A 43 9.11 -13.36 2.69
N GLU A 44 8.57 -12.88 3.81
CA GLU A 44 9.18 -13.05 5.14
C GLU A 44 9.01 -14.47 5.68
N GLN A 45 7.85 -15.11 5.49
CA GLN A 45 7.62 -16.50 5.89
C GLN A 45 8.41 -17.52 5.05
N ALA A 46 8.76 -17.15 3.81
CA ALA A 46 9.55 -17.99 2.92
C ALA A 46 11.08 -17.89 3.14
N ARG A 47 11.53 -17.01 4.05
CA ARG A 47 12.95 -16.80 4.41
C ARG A 47 13.33 -17.57 5.67
#